data_AF-A0A1I1RFC8-F1
#
_entry.id   AF-A0A1I1RFC8-F1
#
_cell.length_a   1.000
_cell.length_b   1.000
_cell.length_c   1.000
_cell.angle_alpha   90.00
_cell.angle_beta   90.00
_cell.angle_gamma   90.00
#
_symmetry.space_group_name_H-M   'P 1'
#
loop_
_entity.id
_entity.type
_entity.pdbx_description
1 polymer ?
#
loop_
_entity_poly.entity_id
_entity_poly.type
_entity_poly.pdbx_seq_one_letter_code
_entity_poly.pdbx_strand_id
1 'polypeptide(L)'
;MLRLKKKHIIKIIVLAIVLYFSGSIVYSIYNNTRLHEKTTFTAQETKTLWSRVGMDYVDLDISKAYFNRELFVISEGFDSVDAQIEYLKQFEGNENVHAAETFNIVTPTGHEDKKILEIFDIKCADKGYFTNCYTYEENGKYYLEFYVREARGRDLYEMFGFSKK
;
A
#
# COMPACT_ATOMS: atom_id res chain seq x y z
N MET A 1 -57.07 16.92 8.77
CA MET A 1 -55.82 17.66 9.09
C MET A 1 -54.78 16.81 9.86
N LEU A 2 -55.15 16.09 10.92
CA LEU A 2 -54.21 15.22 11.69
C LEU A 2 -53.56 14.07 10.87
N ARG A 3 -54.31 13.41 9.97
CA ARG A 3 -53.82 12.32 9.12
C ARG A 3 -52.69 12.76 8.17
N LEU A 4 -52.77 13.98 7.63
CA LEU A 4 -51.74 14.57 6.76
C LEU A 4 -50.46 14.89 7.55
N LYS A 5 -50.59 15.45 8.75
CA LYS A 5 -49.46 15.72 9.66
C LYS A 5 -48.72 14.43 10.06
N LYS A 6 -49.44 13.36 10.44
CA LYS A 6 -48.83 12.04 10.75
C LYS A 6 -48.08 11.45 9.54
N LYS A 7 -48.64 11.54 8.33
CA LYS A 7 -48.00 11.04 7.10
C LYS A 7 -46.70 11.79 6.77
N HIS A 8 -46.64 13.10 7.01
CA HIS A 8 -45.41 13.88 6.83
C HIS A 8 -44.34 13.57 7.88
N ILE A 9 -44.73 13.41 9.14
CA ILE A 9 -43.79 13.02 10.21
C ILE A 9 -43.17 11.65 9.91
N ILE A 10 -43.97 10.66 9.49
CA ILE A 10 -43.46 9.33 9.10
C ILE A 10 -42.48 9.44 7.92
N LYS A 11 -42.78 10.25 6.91
CA LYS A 11 -41.87 10.47 5.77
C LYS A 11 -40.52 11.06 6.20
N ILE A 12 -40.52 12.04 7.12
CA ILE A 12 -39.29 12.66 7.63
C ILE A 12 -38.45 11.63 8.41
N ILE A 13 -39.08 10.82 9.26
CA ILE A 13 -38.38 9.76 10.02
C ILE A 13 -37.76 8.73 9.07
N VAL A 14 -38.51 8.27 8.08
CA VAL A 14 -37.99 7.32 7.08
C VAL A 14 -36.82 7.94 6.29
N LEU A 15 -36.93 9.21 5.89
CA LEU A 15 -35.85 9.92 5.20
C LEU A 15 -34.60 10.03 6.06
N ALA A 16 -34.74 10.37 7.35
CA ALA A 16 -33.62 10.47 8.28
C ALA A 16 -32.91 9.12 8.48
N ILE A 17 -33.68 8.02 8.60
CA ILE A 17 -33.14 6.66 8.68
C ILE A 17 -32.36 6.31 7.41
N VAL A 18 -32.94 6.55 6.24
CA VAL A 18 -32.26 6.29 4.95
C VAL A 18 -30.97 7.09 4.83
N LEU A 19 -30.99 8.38 5.16
CA LEU A 19 -29.79 9.23 5.11
C LEU A 19 -28.71 8.75 6.08
N TYR A 20 -29.08 8.33 7.28
CA TYR A 20 -28.14 7.79 8.27
C TYR A 20 -27.46 6.50 7.77
N PHE A 21 -28.24 5.55 7.24
CA PHE A 21 -27.69 4.30 6.70
C PHE A 21 -26.84 4.53 5.46
N SER A 22 -27.27 5.39 4.53
CA SER A 22 -26.49 5.77 3.35
C SER A 22 -25.17 6.43 3.75
N GLY A 23 -25.19 7.36 4.71
CA GLY A 23 -23.98 7.99 5.23
C GLY A 23 -23.02 6.98 5.87
N SER A 24 -23.55 6.01 6.62
CA SER A 24 -22.75 4.95 7.23
C SER A 24 -22.13 4.01 6.19
N ILE A 25 -22.86 3.66 5.12
CA ILE A 25 -22.35 2.86 4.00
C ILE A 25 -21.24 3.62 3.27
N VAL A 26 -21.47 4.89 2.94
CA VAL A 26 -20.46 5.73 2.26
C VAL A 26 -19.21 5.86 3.12
N TYR A 27 -19.36 6.13 4.42
CA TYR A 27 -18.23 6.21 5.36
C TYR A 27 -17.47 4.89 5.47
N SER A 28 -18.18 3.76 5.54
CA SER A 28 -17.56 2.43 5.60
C SER A 28 -16.85 2.07 4.30
N ILE A 29 -17.37 2.46 3.14
CA ILE A 29 -16.70 2.27 1.84
C ILE A 29 -15.45 3.13 1.81
N TYR A 30 -15.58 4.42 2.14
CA TYR A 30 -14.46 5.37 2.14
C TYR A 30 -13.29 4.90 3.01
N ASN A 31 -13.55 4.45 4.25
CA ASN A 31 -12.51 3.92 5.14
C ASN A 31 -11.93 2.59 4.64
N ASN A 32 -12.68 1.77 3.91
CA ASN A 32 -12.15 0.54 3.32
C ASN A 32 -11.28 0.81 2.08
N THR A 33 -11.49 1.92 1.39
CA THR A 33 -10.77 2.25 0.14
C THR A 33 -9.58 3.19 0.35
N ARG A 34 -9.51 3.91 1.48
CA ARG A 34 -8.43 4.86 1.75
C ARG A 34 -7.12 4.13 2.01
N LEU A 35 -6.03 4.55 1.37
CA LEU A 35 -4.66 4.14 1.72
C LEU A 35 -4.24 4.74 3.06
N HIS A 36 -3.86 3.89 4.00
CA HIS A 36 -3.32 4.31 5.29
C HIS A 36 -1.80 4.33 5.22
N GLU A 37 -1.23 5.51 5.42
CA GLU A 37 0.21 5.73 5.44
C GLU A 37 0.78 5.51 6.83
N LYS A 38 1.99 4.94 6.87
CA LYS A 38 2.85 4.87 8.04
C LYS A 38 4.29 5.12 7.62
N THR A 39 5.03 5.89 8.41
CA THR A 39 6.41 6.32 8.12
C THR A 39 7.38 6.00 9.27
N THR A 40 6.91 5.29 10.29
CA THR A 40 7.72 4.94 11.46
C THR A 40 7.44 3.50 11.84
N PHE A 41 8.50 2.70 11.92
CA PHE A 41 8.43 1.25 12.09
C PHE A 41 9.36 0.81 13.22
N THR A 42 8.88 -0.11 14.05
CA THR A 42 9.74 -0.90 14.93
C THR A 42 10.50 -1.94 14.11
N ALA A 43 11.62 -2.46 14.62
CA ALA A 43 12.38 -3.53 13.96
C ALA A 43 11.51 -4.76 13.60
N GLN A 44 10.55 -5.09 14.46
CA GLN A 44 9.60 -6.19 14.21
C GLN A 44 8.62 -5.86 13.08
N GLU A 45 8.13 -4.61 12.99
CA GLU A 45 7.28 -4.17 11.89
C GLU A 45 8.05 -4.16 10.56
N THR A 46 9.30 -3.68 10.56
CA THR A 46 10.18 -3.71 9.37
C THR A 46 10.37 -5.13 8.85
N LYS A 47 10.73 -6.07 9.73
CA LYS A 47 10.85 -7.49 9.37
C LYS A 47 9.54 -8.07 8.84
N THR A 48 8.41 -7.70 9.46
CA THR A 48 7.09 -8.17 9.01
C THR A 48 6.78 -7.66 7.61
N LEU A 49 7.05 -6.40 7.30
CA LEU A 49 6.80 -5.82 5.99
C LEU A 49 7.67 -6.44 4.90
N TRP A 50 8.97 -6.64 5.15
CA TRP A 50 9.86 -7.33 4.21
C TRP A 50 9.43 -8.77 3.97
N SER A 51 8.96 -9.47 5.01
CA SER A 51 8.37 -10.80 4.86
C SER A 51 7.12 -10.82 4.00
N ARG A 52 6.28 -9.79 4.10
CA ARG A 52 5.04 -9.70 3.33
C ARG A 52 5.27 -9.53 1.84
N VAL A 53 6.37 -8.87 1.46
CA VAL A 53 6.79 -8.75 0.06
C VAL A 53 7.70 -9.90 -0.38
N GLY A 54 8.07 -10.83 0.51
CA GLY A 54 8.95 -11.95 0.18
C GLY A 54 10.42 -11.60 0.01
N MET A 55 10.84 -10.53 0.69
CA MET A 55 12.21 -10.04 0.76
C MET A 55 12.77 -10.23 2.17
N ASP A 56 12.47 -11.34 2.85
CA ASP A 56 12.91 -11.65 4.23
C ASP A 56 14.43 -11.53 4.46
N TYR A 57 15.20 -11.58 3.37
CA TYR A 57 16.66 -11.57 3.36
C TYR A 57 17.27 -10.16 3.22
N VAL A 58 16.48 -9.11 2.96
CA VAL A 58 17.02 -7.75 2.80
C VAL A 58 17.24 -7.08 4.15
N ASP A 59 18.27 -6.24 4.19
CA ASP A 59 18.58 -5.36 5.31
C ASP A 59 18.48 -3.90 4.83
N LEU A 60 17.25 -3.48 4.52
CA LEU A 60 16.93 -2.11 4.13
C LEU A 60 15.97 -1.48 5.12
N ASP A 61 16.18 -0.20 5.42
CA ASP A 61 15.18 0.58 6.12
C ASP A 61 13.97 0.87 5.21
N ILE A 62 12.82 1.09 5.84
CA ILE A 62 11.55 1.41 5.16
C ILE A 62 11.25 2.89 5.42
N SER A 63 11.20 3.69 4.36
CA SER A 63 10.88 5.11 4.48
C SER A 63 9.39 5.32 4.75
N LYS A 64 8.53 4.58 4.04
CA LYS A 64 7.07 4.66 4.17
C LYS A 64 6.41 3.37 3.69
N ALA A 65 5.20 3.12 4.17
CA ALA A 65 4.36 2.04 3.70
C ALA A 65 2.90 2.47 3.67
N TYR A 66 2.14 1.91 2.74
CA TYR A 66 0.70 2.18 2.59
C TYR A 66 -0.09 0.88 2.64
N PHE A 67 -1.25 0.90 3.30
CA PHE A 67 -2.11 -0.29 3.41
C PHE A 67 -3.61 0.05 3.34
N ASN A 68 -4.36 -0.68 2.51
CA ASN A 68 -5.83 -0.65 2.42
C ASN A 68 -6.44 -1.96 1.87
N ARG A 69 -5.76 -3.11 2.09
CA ARG A 69 -5.86 -4.44 1.41
C ARG A 69 -4.85 -4.64 0.28
N GLU A 70 -4.39 -3.56 -0.31
CA GLU A 70 -3.12 -3.54 -1.04
C GLU A 70 -2.03 -3.12 -0.06
N LEU A 71 -0.80 -3.59 -0.27
CA LEU A 71 0.36 -3.19 0.51
C LEU A 71 1.42 -2.60 -0.40
N PHE A 72 1.95 -1.45 -0.01
CA PHE A 72 3.09 -0.79 -0.63
C PHE A 72 4.18 -0.66 0.42
N VAL A 73 5.35 -1.20 0.15
CA VAL A 73 6.53 -1.08 1.02
C VAL A 73 7.59 -0.31 0.26
N ILE A 74 7.99 0.85 0.79
CA ILE A 74 8.92 1.74 0.11
C ILE A 74 10.23 1.78 0.90
N SER A 75 11.32 1.40 0.25
CA SER A 75 12.65 1.39 0.86
C SER A 75 13.10 2.80 1.28
N GLU A 76 14.22 2.87 1.98
CA GLU A 76 15.03 4.09 2.03
C GLU A 76 15.53 4.52 0.64
N GLY A 77 16.08 5.74 0.58
CA GLY A 77 16.49 6.37 -0.68
C GLY A 77 17.93 6.02 -1.08
N PHE A 78 18.09 5.56 -2.31
CA PHE A 78 19.35 5.28 -2.96
C PHE A 78 19.85 6.49 -3.76
N ASP A 79 21.16 6.50 -4.07
CA ASP A 79 21.78 7.57 -4.87
C ASP A 79 21.44 7.46 -6.37
N SER A 80 21.12 6.27 -6.86
CA SER A 80 20.78 6.02 -8.27
C SER A 80 19.96 4.75 -8.45
N VAL A 81 19.36 4.58 -9.63
CA VAL A 81 18.74 3.31 -10.06
C VAL A 81 19.77 2.19 -10.14
N ASP A 82 20.99 2.49 -10.61
CA ASP A 82 22.06 1.50 -10.69
C ASP A 82 22.45 0.99 -9.29
N ALA A 83 22.50 1.86 -8.28
CA ALA A 83 22.78 1.45 -6.89
C ALA A 83 21.68 0.52 -6.33
N GLN A 84 20.41 0.75 -6.70
CA GLN A 84 19.32 -0.16 -6.35
C GLN A 84 19.49 -1.53 -6.99
N ILE A 85 19.82 -1.57 -8.28
CA ILE A 85 20.05 -2.81 -9.03
C ILE A 85 21.25 -3.56 -8.45
N GLU A 86 22.36 -2.87 -8.21
CA GLU A 86 23.56 -3.43 -7.60
C GLU A 86 23.25 -4.00 -6.21
N TYR A 87 22.46 -3.30 -5.39
CA TYR A 87 22.01 -3.81 -4.09
C TYR A 87 21.20 -5.10 -4.24
N LEU A 88 20.21 -5.13 -5.12
CA LEU A 88 19.36 -6.31 -5.32
C LEU A 88 20.14 -7.52 -5.87
N LYS A 89 21.16 -7.29 -6.70
CA LYS A 89 22.05 -8.34 -7.26
C LYS A 89 22.94 -9.03 -6.24
N GLN A 90 23.05 -8.50 -5.02
CA GLN A 90 23.85 -9.11 -3.95
C GLN A 90 23.23 -10.41 -3.43
N PHE A 91 21.92 -10.61 -3.67
CA PHE A 91 21.17 -11.75 -3.18
C PHE A 91 21.14 -12.88 -4.20
N GLU A 92 21.23 -14.12 -3.70
CA GLU A 92 21.24 -15.32 -4.52
C GLU A 92 19.98 -15.41 -5.41
N GLY A 93 20.18 -15.60 -6.72
CA GLY A 93 19.08 -15.70 -7.70
C GLY A 93 18.63 -14.38 -8.31
N ASN A 94 19.24 -13.24 -7.94
CA ASN A 94 18.93 -11.91 -8.47
C ASN A 94 19.96 -11.41 -9.51
N GLU A 95 20.79 -12.28 -10.10
CA GLU A 95 21.93 -11.87 -10.92
C GLU A 95 21.51 -11.04 -12.16
N ASN A 96 20.29 -11.25 -12.65
CA ASN A 96 19.74 -10.62 -13.85
C ASN A 96 18.81 -9.44 -13.57
N VAL A 97 18.72 -8.96 -12.32
CA VAL A 97 17.89 -7.80 -11.98
C VAL A 97 18.24 -6.61 -12.87
N HIS A 98 17.21 -5.96 -13.40
CA HIS A 98 17.34 -4.80 -14.27
C HIS A 98 16.10 -3.91 -14.19
N ALA A 99 16.24 -2.65 -14.63
CA ALA A 99 15.15 -1.70 -14.73
C ALA A 99 14.74 -1.51 -16.19
N ALA A 100 13.43 -1.39 -16.45
CA ALA A 100 12.91 -1.00 -17.76
C ALA A 100 11.65 -0.13 -17.63
N GLU A 101 11.36 0.63 -18.68
CA GLU A 101 10.12 1.41 -18.75
C GLU A 101 8.91 0.46 -18.80
N THR A 102 7.87 0.77 -18.04
CA THR A 102 6.63 -0.01 -17.98
C THR A 102 5.46 0.83 -18.45
N PHE A 103 4.53 0.21 -19.17
CA PHE A 103 3.33 0.88 -19.71
C PHE A 103 2.12 0.73 -18.77
N ASN A 104 2.23 -0.09 -17.72
CA ASN A 104 1.12 -0.41 -16.83
C ASN A 104 1.50 -0.11 -15.38
N ILE A 105 1.57 1.19 -15.08
CA ILE A 105 1.88 1.70 -13.75
C ILE A 105 0.62 1.55 -12.89
N VAL A 106 0.65 0.63 -11.94
CA VAL A 106 -0.34 0.58 -10.85
C VAL A 106 0.35 1.16 -9.61
N THR A 107 0.40 2.49 -9.52
CA THR A 107 0.87 3.20 -8.32
C THR A 107 -0.27 4.01 -7.69
N PRO A 108 -1.10 3.38 -6.84
CA PRO A 108 -2.04 4.10 -5.99
C PRO A 108 -1.39 5.15 -5.08
N THR A 109 -0.06 5.13 -4.96
CA THR A 109 0.79 6.12 -4.26
C THR A 109 0.94 7.46 -4.99
N GLY A 110 0.42 7.60 -6.22
CA GLY A 110 0.24 8.90 -6.86
C GLY A 110 1.52 9.48 -7.46
N HIS A 111 2.25 8.68 -8.24
CA HIS A 111 3.49 9.09 -8.92
C HIS A 111 3.26 9.51 -10.38
N GLU A 112 2.08 10.07 -10.70
CA GLU A 112 1.67 10.43 -12.07
C GLU A 112 2.56 11.49 -12.74
N ASP A 113 3.28 12.30 -11.95
CA ASP A 113 4.19 13.34 -12.39
C ASP A 113 5.66 12.88 -12.51
N LYS A 114 5.95 11.63 -12.13
CA LYS A 114 7.32 11.11 -12.04
C LYS A 114 7.62 10.13 -13.17
N LYS A 115 8.90 10.07 -13.56
CA LYS A 115 9.39 8.95 -14.37
C LYS A 115 9.47 7.71 -13.48
N ILE A 116 8.75 6.66 -13.85
CA ILE A 116 8.72 5.38 -13.14
C ILE A 116 9.34 4.32 -14.02
N LEU A 117 10.22 3.51 -13.43
CA LEU A 117 10.73 2.29 -14.03
C LEU A 117 10.26 1.09 -13.20
N GLU A 118 10.02 -0.03 -13.86
CA GLU A 118 9.78 -1.30 -13.17
C GLU A 118 11.10 -2.06 -13.05
N ILE A 119 11.31 -2.67 -11.88
CA ILE A 119 12.46 -3.52 -11.59
C ILE A 119 12.03 -4.97 -11.76
N PHE A 120 12.72 -5.67 -12.66
CA PHE A 120 12.41 -7.04 -13.05
C PHE A 120 13.40 -8.04 -12.48
N ASP A 121 13.05 -9.33 -12.60
CA ASP A 121 13.89 -10.49 -12.27
C ASP A 121 14.39 -10.54 -10.82
N ILE A 122 13.61 -9.99 -9.89
CA ILE A 122 13.85 -10.11 -8.46
C ILE A 122 13.25 -11.44 -7.97
N LYS A 123 14.11 -12.27 -7.38
CA LYS A 123 13.73 -13.51 -6.70
C LYS A 123 13.07 -13.21 -5.36
N CYS A 124 11.81 -13.58 -5.23
CA CYS A 124 11.14 -13.62 -3.93
C CYS A 124 11.45 -14.93 -3.20
N ALA A 125 11.53 -14.88 -1.87
CA ALA A 125 11.50 -16.08 -1.03
C ALA A 125 10.16 -16.82 -1.17
N ASP A 126 10.09 -18.07 -0.70
CA ASP A 126 8.87 -18.91 -0.76
C ASP A 126 7.67 -18.38 0.06
N LYS A 127 7.82 -17.24 0.73
CA LYS A 127 6.81 -16.61 1.58
C LYS A 127 6.63 -15.16 1.16
N GLY A 128 5.39 -14.75 0.89
CA GLY A 128 5.10 -13.39 0.40
C GLY A 128 5.51 -13.22 -1.06
N TYR A 129 4.67 -12.55 -1.85
CA TYR A 129 4.95 -12.26 -3.25
C TYR A 129 4.44 -10.86 -3.55
N PHE A 130 5.36 -9.91 -3.72
CA PHE A 130 5.00 -8.68 -4.39
C PHE A 130 4.66 -8.97 -5.86
N THR A 131 3.72 -8.22 -6.41
CA THR A 131 3.28 -8.34 -7.80
C THR A 131 4.22 -7.57 -8.72
N ASN A 132 4.61 -6.36 -8.31
CA ASN A 132 5.53 -5.50 -9.05
C ASN A 132 6.47 -4.77 -8.09
N CYS A 133 7.66 -4.44 -8.59
CA CYS A 133 8.60 -3.54 -7.91
C CYS A 133 8.88 -2.36 -8.83
N TYR A 134 8.73 -1.15 -8.33
CA TYR A 134 8.96 0.07 -9.10
C TYR A 134 10.09 0.89 -8.50
N THR A 135 10.69 1.75 -9.31
CA THR A 135 11.58 2.81 -8.85
C THR A 135 11.18 4.15 -9.42
N TYR A 136 11.35 5.19 -8.60
CA TYR A 136 11.09 6.58 -8.94
C TYR A 136 12.05 7.49 -8.17
N GLU A 137 12.25 8.70 -8.71
CA GLU A 137 13.03 9.73 -8.06
C GLU A 137 12.15 10.65 -7.20
N GLU A 138 12.60 10.99 -6.00
CA GLU A 138 12.01 12.01 -5.15
C GLU A 138 13.12 12.75 -4.40
N ASN A 139 13.24 14.06 -4.62
CA ASN A 139 14.25 14.92 -4.00
C ASN A 139 15.71 14.45 -4.22
N GLY A 140 16.04 13.99 -5.43
CA GLY A 140 17.39 13.53 -5.79
C GLY A 140 17.79 12.17 -5.21
N LYS A 141 16.81 11.40 -4.71
CA LYS A 141 16.98 10.03 -4.23
C LYS A 141 16.02 9.09 -4.95
N TYR A 142 16.44 7.84 -5.12
CA TYR A 142 15.66 6.80 -5.78
C TYR A 142 15.11 5.80 -4.78
N TYR A 143 13.82 5.49 -4.86
CA TYR A 143 13.14 4.62 -3.89
C TYR A 143 12.64 3.35 -4.57
N LEU A 144 12.77 2.20 -3.93
CA LEU A 144 12.15 0.95 -4.38
C LEU A 144 10.76 0.85 -3.75
N GLU A 145 9.72 0.74 -4.56
CA GLU A 145 8.34 0.52 -4.12
C GLU A 145 7.91 -0.90 -4.49
N PHE A 146 7.67 -1.72 -3.47
CA PHE A 146 7.18 -3.08 -3.60
C PHE A 146 5.67 -3.11 -3.41
N TYR A 147 4.93 -3.55 -4.43
CA TYR A 147 3.48 -3.60 -4.44
C TYR A 147 2.95 -5.03 -4.25
N VAL A 148 2.04 -5.23 -3.31
CA VAL A 148 1.27 -6.46 -3.12
C VAL A 148 -0.22 -6.18 -3.32
N ARG A 149 -0.79 -6.78 -4.37
CA ARG A 149 -2.21 -6.59 -4.75
C ARG A 149 -3.23 -7.07 -3.73
N GLU A 150 -2.95 -8.18 -3.05
CA GLU A 150 -3.88 -8.77 -2.08
C GLU A 150 -3.20 -9.04 -0.74
N ALA A 151 -2.81 -7.97 -0.06
CA ALA A 151 -2.24 -8.04 1.28
C ALA A 151 -3.34 -8.27 2.33
N ARG A 152 -3.29 -9.42 3.00
CA ARG A 152 -4.19 -9.77 4.12
C ARG A 152 -3.40 -10.26 5.31
N GLY A 153 -3.76 -9.83 6.51
CA GLY A 153 -3.15 -10.34 7.74
C GLY A 153 -3.46 -9.47 8.94
N ARG A 154 -3.81 -10.11 10.07
CA ARG A 154 -4.16 -9.40 11.31
C ARG A 154 -3.04 -8.46 11.77
N ASP A 155 -1.80 -8.90 11.64
CA ASP A 155 -0.58 -8.10 11.84
C ASP A 155 -0.57 -6.79 11.06
N LEU A 156 -0.94 -6.79 9.76
CA LEU A 156 -1.05 -5.56 8.97
C LEU A 156 -2.19 -4.68 9.46
N TYR A 157 -3.36 -5.26 9.76
CA TYR A 157 -4.48 -4.48 10.32
C TYR A 157 -4.14 -3.84 11.67
N GLU A 158 -3.41 -4.54 12.55
CA GLU A 158 -2.93 -4.00 13.82
C GLU A 158 -1.86 -2.92 13.60
N MET A 159 -0.88 -3.18 12.74
CA MET A 159 0.23 -2.27 12.43
C MET A 159 -0.26 -0.92 11.89
N PHE A 160 -1.30 -0.93 11.05
CA PHE A 160 -1.89 0.27 10.47
C PHE A 160 -3.10 0.80 11.26
N GLY A 161 -3.38 0.25 12.45
CA GLY A 161 -4.35 0.80 13.40
C GLY A 161 -5.83 0.54 13.08
N PHE A 162 -6.13 -0.43 12.21
CA PHE A 162 -7.50 -0.81 11.86
C PHE A 162 -8.17 -1.69 12.92
N SER A 163 -7.40 -2.50 13.65
CA SER A 163 -7.88 -3.29 14.78
C SER A 163 -7.21 -2.81 16.06
N LYS A 164 -8.00 -2.32 17.01
CA LYS A 164 -7.53 -2.12 18.39
C LYS A 164 -7.39 -3.49 19.05
N LYS A 165 -6.30 -3.67 19.79
CA LYS A 165 -6.13 -4.77 20.74
C LYS A 165 -7.27 -4.79 21.76
#